data_AF-A0A7Y2REP6-F1
#
_entry.id   AF-A0A7Y2REP6-F1
#
_cell.length_a   1.000
_cell.length_b   1.000
_cell.length_c   1.000
_cell.angle_alpha   90.00
_cell.angle_beta   90.00
_cell.angle_gamma   90.00
#
_symmetry.space_group_name_H-M   'P 1'
#
loop_
_entity.id
_entity.type
_entity.pdbx_description
1 polymer ?
#
loop_
_entity_poly.entity_id
_entity_poly.type
_entity_poly.pdbx_seq_one_letter_code
_entity_poly.pdbx_strand_id
1 'polypeptide(L)'
;MSFVDYNLNEFILEFESELHKEGFYLKKSFNEGPNGDRFYKTGYKDKHKAFGRYKLINGSDTESGYPLIIWSFFSIVDKTGVVLSKQESRLFWCKPKDGKPTRPKKSFDEKEHQRIIAEREEKQLKLQKSLSSLAKKEYEQLKISGGDANNHEYIISKNVKAARGLVLANADMKIPSYYNQFRVKEEDKSYYNIRKGDLLIPAINLDLEFVTYQRITASGRKFQRIDVSTVGAFYCLGEWRTSTKRIYLCEGYATGYSLHSATNGVVFVCFDVANIGVLLMQLKARYPEIEVIICTDNDRKKTTKVGLYKGFEYSYLYNAPFIFPVFPEGDKYKDDSDWNDMAKHFSLEDIKAYCEKQISYFKAVGKNKCIELVAKKNGISGKDLDIHRMNNKLLFNTMDLSFLTV
;
A
#
# COMPACT_ATOMS: atom_id res chain seq x y z
N MET A 1 19.22 -42.93 -21.16
CA MET A 1 18.16 -43.38 -22.08
C MET A 1 17.66 -42.16 -22.84
N SER A 2 17.57 -42.32 -24.16
CA SER A 2 17.52 -41.32 -25.25
C SER A 2 16.80 -40.00 -24.95
N PHE A 3 17.57 -38.90 -25.02
CA PHE A 3 17.08 -37.57 -25.32
C PHE A 3 16.46 -37.61 -26.72
N VAL A 4 15.17 -37.31 -26.85
CA VAL A 4 14.61 -36.92 -28.15
C VAL A 4 14.46 -35.41 -28.12
N ASP A 5 15.14 -34.80 -29.08
CA ASP A 5 15.53 -33.40 -29.19
C ASP A 5 14.33 -32.46 -29.35
N TYR A 6 14.15 -31.53 -28.40
CA TYR A 6 13.73 -30.19 -28.80
C TYR A 6 14.98 -29.33 -28.86
N ASN A 7 15.25 -28.78 -30.03
CA ASN A 7 16.41 -27.93 -30.22
C ASN A 7 16.08 -26.55 -29.63
N LEU A 8 16.49 -26.32 -28.38
CA LEU A 8 16.23 -25.05 -27.68
C LEU A 8 16.77 -23.86 -28.48
N ASN A 9 17.91 -24.02 -29.16
CA ASN A 9 18.47 -22.98 -30.01
C ASN A 9 17.58 -22.70 -31.21
N GLU A 10 17.04 -23.73 -31.87
CA GLU A 10 16.08 -23.58 -32.98
C GLU A 10 14.80 -22.88 -32.50
N PHE A 11 14.27 -23.27 -31.35
CA PHE A 11 13.09 -22.63 -30.75
C PHE A 11 13.31 -21.15 -30.38
N ILE A 12 14.49 -20.82 -29.84
CA ILE A 12 14.88 -19.44 -29.56
C ILE A 12 15.02 -18.65 -30.86
N LEU A 13 15.64 -19.23 -31.90
CA LEU A 13 15.78 -18.58 -33.21
C LEU A 13 14.42 -18.35 -33.88
N GLU A 14 13.47 -19.29 -33.76
CA GLU A 14 12.10 -19.11 -34.22
C GLU A 14 11.42 -17.94 -33.50
N PHE A 15 11.59 -17.85 -32.17
CA PHE A 15 11.06 -16.73 -31.39
C PHE A 15 11.70 -15.40 -31.80
N GLU A 16 13.03 -15.34 -31.93
CA GLU A 16 13.74 -14.13 -32.36
C GLU A 16 13.29 -13.71 -33.77
N SER A 17 13.08 -14.68 -34.68
CA SER A 17 12.53 -14.44 -36.02
C SER A 17 11.12 -13.83 -35.94
N GLU A 18 10.25 -14.37 -35.09
CA GLU A 18 8.90 -13.84 -34.90
C GLU A 18 8.91 -12.43 -34.29
N LEU A 19 9.75 -12.22 -33.27
CA LEU A 19 10.00 -10.92 -32.65
C LEU A 19 10.45 -9.89 -33.69
N HIS A 20 11.34 -10.29 -34.60
CA HIS A 20 11.83 -9.46 -35.71
C HIS A 20 10.74 -9.15 -36.75
N LYS A 21 9.92 -10.12 -37.14
CA LYS A 21 8.77 -9.90 -38.04
C LYS A 21 7.80 -8.86 -37.49
N GLU A 22 7.60 -8.87 -36.18
CA GLU A 22 6.75 -7.89 -35.49
C GLU A 22 7.41 -6.51 -35.29
N GLY A 23 8.63 -6.32 -35.80
CA GLY A 23 9.35 -5.05 -35.73
C GLY A 23 10.04 -4.82 -34.39
N PHE A 24 10.37 -5.88 -33.66
CA PHE A 24 11.12 -5.83 -32.40
C PHE A 24 12.46 -6.56 -32.51
N TYR A 25 13.34 -6.38 -31.53
CA TYR A 25 14.65 -7.03 -31.49
C TYR A 25 15.20 -7.14 -30.06
N LEU A 26 16.16 -8.03 -29.87
CA LEU A 26 16.94 -8.16 -28.65
C LEU A 26 18.28 -7.41 -28.78
N LYS A 27 18.71 -6.71 -27.73
CA LYS A 27 20.00 -6.01 -27.73
C LYS A 27 21.21 -6.92 -27.52
N LYS A 28 20.97 -8.06 -26.89
CA LYS A 28 21.94 -9.10 -26.54
C LYS A 28 21.35 -10.43 -27.01
N SER A 29 22.17 -11.47 -26.98
CA SER A 29 21.68 -12.84 -27.11
C SER A 29 20.55 -13.13 -26.14
N PHE A 30 19.65 -14.02 -26.52
CA PHE A 30 18.56 -14.48 -25.67
C PHE A 30 19.05 -14.88 -24.27
N ASN A 31 18.37 -14.41 -23.22
CA ASN A 31 18.66 -14.72 -21.83
C ASN A 31 17.75 -15.84 -21.34
N GLU A 32 18.33 -17.03 -21.18
CA GLU A 32 17.66 -18.23 -20.67
C GLU A 32 17.44 -18.23 -19.14
N GLY A 33 17.96 -17.21 -18.44
CA GLY A 33 17.82 -17.08 -16.99
C GLY A 33 16.35 -16.92 -16.54
N PRO A 34 16.05 -17.23 -15.27
CA PRO A 34 14.68 -17.27 -14.74
C PRO A 34 13.94 -15.93 -14.74
N ASN A 35 14.62 -14.83 -15.04
CA ASN A 35 14.04 -13.49 -15.14
C ASN A 35 13.90 -12.99 -16.59
N GLY A 36 14.48 -13.70 -17.56
CA GLY A 36 14.55 -13.30 -18.97
C GLY A 36 15.22 -11.94 -19.19
N ASP A 37 14.87 -11.24 -20.27
CA ASP A 37 15.38 -9.89 -20.58
C ASP A 37 14.34 -9.05 -21.35
N ARG A 38 14.75 -7.90 -21.88
CA ARG A 38 13.92 -6.91 -22.55
C ARG A 38 14.08 -6.96 -24.07
N PHE A 39 13.01 -6.62 -24.78
CA PHE A 39 13.03 -6.40 -26.22
C PHE A 39 12.68 -4.94 -26.56
N TYR A 40 13.12 -4.51 -27.75
CA TYR A 40 13.14 -3.12 -28.20
C TYR A 40 12.49 -3.02 -29.57
N LYS A 41 11.97 -1.85 -29.93
CA LYS A 41 11.30 -1.62 -31.22
C LYS A 41 12.30 -1.14 -32.28
N THR A 42 12.33 -1.81 -33.42
CA THR A 42 13.18 -1.46 -34.56
C THR A 42 12.81 -0.06 -35.07
N GLY A 43 13.82 0.79 -35.29
CA GLY A 43 13.63 2.15 -35.80
C GLY A 43 13.05 3.16 -34.79
N TYR A 44 12.85 2.78 -33.52
CA TYR A 44 12.40 3.73 -32.50
C TYR A 44 13.52 4.70 -32.09
N LYS A 45 13.19 6.00 -31.95
CA LYS A 45 14.16 7.08 -31.72
C LYS A 45 15.00 6.86 -30.45
N ASP A 46 14.37 6.42 -29.36
CA ASP A 46 15.07 6.07 -28.12
C ASP A 46 15.44 4.58 -28.12
N LYS A 47 16.68 4.29 -28.52
CA LYS A 47 17.20 2.92 -28.54
C LYS A 47 17.28 2.29 -27.15
N HIS A 48 17.17 3.05 -26.04
CA HIS A 48 17.19 2.54 -24.66
C HIS A 48 15.80 2.25 -24.10
N LYS A 49 14.73 2.69 -24.78
CA LYS A 49 13.35 2.39 -24.38
C LYS A 49 12.97 0.96 -24.74
N ALA A 50 12.86 0.10 -23.73
CA ALA A 50 12.30 -1.23 -23.88
C ALA A 50 10.79 -1.16 -24.16
N PHE A 51 10.32 -1.97 -25.12
CA PHE A 51 8.91 -2.11 -25.47
C PHE A 51 8.23 -3.28 -24.76
N GLY A 52 9.03 -4.14 -24.13
CA GLY A 52 8.52 -5.21 -23.30
C GLY A 52 9.64 -6.05 -22.70
N ARG A 53 9.24 -7.20 -22.16
CA ARG A 53 10.13 -8.22 -21.60
C ARG A 53 9.72 -9.60 -22.09
N TYR A 54 10.66 -10.51 -22.15
CA TYR A 54 10.39 -11.93 -22.38
C TYR A 54 10.95 -12.75 -21.24
N LYS A 55 10.44 -13.97 -21.08
CA LYS A 55 10.95 -14.97 -20.15
C LYS A 55 10.70 -16.37 -20.72
N LEU A 56 11.75 -17.18 -20.73
CA LEU A 56 11.64 -18.61 -20.98
C LEU A 56 11.07 -19.30 -19.74
N ILE A 57 10.02 -20.09 -19.95
CA ILE A 57 9.51 -21.04 -18.99
C ILE A 57 9.96 -22.41 -19.47
N ASN A 58 10.72 -23.10 -18.62
CA ASN A 58 11.21 -24.42 -18.96
C ASN A 58 10.04 -25.40 -19.06
N GLY A 59 10.18 -26.43 -19.90
CA GLY A 59 9.14 -27.47 -19.99
C GLY A 59 8.86 -28.19 -18.66
N SER A 60 9.78 -28.13 -17.70
CA SER A 60 9.52 -28.61 -16.32
C SER A 60 8.44 -27.85 -15.57
N ASP A 61 8.15 -26.62 -16.01
CA ASP A 61 7.30 -25.66 -15.31
C ASP A 61 5.99 -25.38 -16.07
N THR A 62 5.75 -26.08 -17.19
CA THR A 62 4.54 -25.95 -18.02
C THR A 62 3.68 -27.21 -17.94
N GLU A 63 2.36 -27.06 -18.09
CA GLU A 63 1.43 -28.20 -18.08
C GLU A 63 1.65 -29.17 -19.25
N SER A 64 2.11 -28.65 -20.40
CA SER A 64 2.35 -29.43 -21.61
C SER A 64 3.68 -30.19 -21.61
N GLY A 65 4.57 -29.91 -20.65
CA GLY A 65 5.92 -30.46 -20.62
C GLY A 65 6.89 -29.81 -21.64
N TYR A 66 6.42 -28.85 -22.43
CA TYR A 66 7.22 -28.14 -23.44
C TYR A 66 7.56 -26.73 -22.97
N PRO A 67 8.78 -26.24 -23.27
CA PRO A 67 9.11 -24.87 -22.95
C PRO A 67 8.21 -23.90 -23.70
N LEU A 68 7.98 -22.74 -23.09
CA LEU A 68 7.27 -21.63 -23.73
C LEU A 68 8.00 -20.34 -23.41
N ILE A 69 7.93 -19.37 -24.31
CA ILE A 69 8.42 -18.01 -24.08
C ILE A 69 7.20 -17.12 -23.85
N ILE A 70 7.12 -16.52 -22.67
CA ILE A 70 6.15 -15.45 -22.39
C ILE A 70 6.83 -14.15 -22.77
N TRP A 71 6.18 -13.33 -23.59
CA TRP A 71 6.65 -12.01 -23.94
C TRP A 71 5.54 -11.00 -23.73
N SER A 72 5.83 -10.02 -22.88
CA SER A 72 4.89 -9.05 -22.33
C SER A 72 5.28 -7.65 -22.78
N PHE A 73 4.35 -6.97 -23.44
CA PHE A 73 4.49 -5.61 -23.90
C PHE A 73 4.19 -4.62 -22.76
N PHE A 74 4.95 -3.53 -22.73
CA PHE A 74 4.68 -2.41 -21.83
C PHE A 74 3.71 -1.44 -22.48
N SER A 75 2.84 -0.81 -21.68
CA SER A 75 2.08 0.33 -22.17
C SER A 75 3.03 1.50 -22.42
N ILE A 76 3.10 1.95 -23.67
CA ILE A 76 3.94 3.07 -24.09
C ILE A 76 3.07 4.08 -24.80
N VAL A 77 3.10 5.30 -24.29
CA VAL A 77 2.48 6.47 -24.89
C VAL A 77 3.59 7.45 -25.20
N ASP A 78 3.56 8.08 -26.37
CA ASP A 78 4.52 9.13 -26.70
C ASP A 78 4.18 10.47 -26.01
N LYS A 79 5.01 11.48 -26.25
CA LYS A 79 4.84 12.81 -25.64
C LYS A 79 3.57 13.53 -26.11
N THR A 80 2.96 13.12 -27.22
CA THR A 80 1.73 13.71 -27.77
C THR A 80 0.48 12.94 -27.34
N GLY A 81 0.62 11.88 -26.53
CA GLY A 81 -0.50 11.10 -26.03
C GLY A 81 -0.90 9.93 -26.93
N VAL A 82 -0.15 9.65 -28.00
CA VAL A 82 -0.43 8.54 -28.92
C VAL A 82 0.08 7.22 -28.31
N VAL A 83 -0.80 6.23 -28.24
CA VAL A 83 -0.46 4.88 -27.74
C VAL A 83 0.39 4.15 -28.78
N LEU A 84 1.68 3.96 -28.46
CA LEU A 84 2.64 3.23 -29.29
C LEU A 84 2.68 1.73 -29.02
N SER A 85 2.28 1.32 -27.81
CA SER A 85 2.15 -0.09 -27.40
C SER A 85 1.16 -0.20 -26.24
N LYS A 86 0.36 -1.26 -26.25
CA LYS A 86 -0.59 -1.57 -25.16
C LYS A 86 -0.01 -2.69 -24.30
N GLN A 87 -0.41 -2.70 -23.02
CA GLN A 87 -0.02 -3.78 -22.13
C GLN A 87 -0.75 -5.06 -22.55
N GLU A 88 0.02 -6.03 -23.01
CA GLU A 88 -0.48 -7.36 -23.38
C GLU A 88 0.63 -8.41 -23.15
N SER A 89 0.25 -9.67 -23.01
CA SER A 89 1.20 -10.78 -22.93
C SER A 89 0.83 -11.84 -23.93
N ARG A 90 1.83 -12.32 -24.65
CA ARG A 90 1.69 -13.35 -25.67
C ARG A 90 2.51 -14.57 -25.27
N LEU A 91 2.07 -15.73 -25.73
CA LEU A 91 2.72 -17.01 -25.47
C LEU A 91 3.28 -17.55 -26.78
N PHE A 92 4.57 -17.84 -26.80
CA PHE A 92 5.23 -18.52 -27.91
C PHE A 92 5.55 -19.94 -27.46
N TRP A 93 4.80 -20.92 -27.96
CA TRP A 93 4.91 -22.32 -27.54
C TRP A 93 5.92 -23.07 -28.40
N CYS A 94 6.76 -23.88 -27.77
CA CYS A 94 7.58 -24.84 -28.49
C CYS A 94 6.66 -25.90 -29.12
N LYS A 95 6.77 -26.08 -30.44
CA LYS A 95 6.02 -27.08 -31.21
C LYS A 95 6.87 -28.35 -31.31
N PRO A 96 6.56 -29.44 -30.58
CA PRO A 96 7.28 -30.69 -30.72
C PRO A 96 7.08 -31.31 -32.11
N LYS A 97 8.12 -31.96 -32.64
CA LYS A 97 8.02 -32.75 -33.89
C LYS A 97 7.05 -33.94 -33.75
N ASP A 98 6.92 -34.53 -32.55
CA ASP A 98 6.19 -35.78 -32.32
C ASP A 98 5.00 -35.67 -31.32
N GLY A 99 4.67 -34.47 -30.83
CA GLY A 99 3.44 -34.19 -30.05
C GLY A 99 3.32 -34.78 -28.63
N LYS A 100 4.28 -35.57 -28.12
CA LYS A 100 4.17 -36.24 -26.79
C LYS A 100 5.08 -35.63 -25.69
N PRO A 101 4.52 -35.22 -24.51
CA PRO A 101 5.31 -34.67 -23.41
C PRO A 101 6.39 -35.64 -22.93
N THR A 102 7.59 -35.13 -22.61
CA THR A 102 8.77 -35.95 -22.29
C THR A 102 9.03 -36.15 -20.80
N ARG A 103 8.29 -35.50 -19.89
CA ARG A 103 8.45 -35.67 -18.44
C ARG A 103 7.12 -35.90 -17.72
N PRO A 104 7.06 -36.82 -16.74
CA PRO A 104 5.95 -36.89 -15.82
C PRO A 104 5.90 -35.63 -14.95
N LYS A 105 4.67 -35.16 -14.70
CA LYS A 105 4.31 -33.99 -13.89
C LYS A 105 5.06 -34.02 -12.55
N LYS A 106 5.83 -32.97 -12.21
CA LYS A 106 6.12 -32.71 -10.79
C LYS A 106 4.78 -32.33 -10.17
N SER A 107 4.22 -33.21 -9.35
CA SER A 107 3.05 -32.84 -8.55
C SER A 107 3.43 -31.64 -7.70
N PHE A 108 2.60 -30.60 -7.72
CA PHE A 108 2.70 -29.51 -6.74
C PHE A 108 2.56 -30.14 -5.35
N ASP A 109 3.66 -30.17 -4.60
CA ASP A 109 3.63 -30.61 -3.22
C ASP A 109 3.13 -29.44 -2.38
N GLU A 110 1.81 -29.42 -2.19
CA GLU A 110 1.14 -28.42 -1.39
C GLU A 110 1.70 -28.38 0.04
N LYS A 111 2.09 -29.51 0.62
CA LYS A 111 2.65 -29.57 1.98
C LYS A 111 4.01 -28.90 2.05
N GLU A 112 4.91 -29.21 1.11
CA GLU A 112 6.23 -28.58 1.04
C GLU A 112 6.11 -27.07 0.74
N HIS A 113 5.17 -26.68 -0.13
CA HIS A 113 4.92 -25.27 -0.40
C HIS A 113 4.46 -24.51 0.84
N GLN A 114 3.49 -25.06 1.59
CA GLN A 114 3.02 -24.47 2.84
C GLN A 114 4.13 -24.43 3.90
N ARG A 115 4.98 -25.46 3.97
CA ARG A 115 6.14 -25.48 4.85
C ARG A 115 7.12 -24.34 4.52
N ILE A 116 7.46 -24.14 3.24
CA ILE A 116 8.35 -23.06 2.80
C ILE A 116 7.76 -21.67 3.13
N ILE A 117 6.45 -21.48 2.95
CA ILE A 117 5.76 -20.24 3.34
C ILE A 117 5.89 -20.02 4.85
N ALA A 118 5.55 -21.01 5.66
CA ALA A 118 5.61 -20.92 7.12
C ALA A 118 7.04 -20.62 7.61
N GLU A 119 8.07 -21.29 7.05
CA GLU A 119 9.47 -21.00 7.39
C GLU A 119 9.89 -19.56 7.03
N ARG A 120 9.39 -19.03 5.90
CA ARG A 120 9.66 -17.63 5.49
C ARG A 120 8.96 -16.64 6.42
N GLU A 121 7.71 -16.90 6.77
CA GLU A 121 6.95 -16.07 7.70
C GLU A 121 7.58 -16.04 9.09
N GLU A 122 8.04 -17.19 9.60
CA GLU A 122 8.72 -17.29 10.88
C GLU A 122 10.05 -16.51 10.88
N LYS A 123 10.85 -16.64 9.81
CA LYS A 123 12.09 -15.87 9.62
C LYS A 123 11.81 -14.37 9.56
N GLN A 124 10.78 -13.97 8.83
CA GLN A 124 10.37 -12.56 8.73
C GLN A 124 9.90 -12.02 10.08
N LEU A 125 9.12 -12.78 10.85
CA LEU A 125 8.65 -12.38 12.17
C LEU A 125 9.83 -12.21 13.15
N LYS A 126 10.77 -13.15 13.17
CA LYS A 126 12.00 -13.06 13.97
C LYS A 126 12.82 -11.82 13.60
N LEU A 127 12.98 -11.53 12.31
CA LEU A 127 13.65 -10.34 11.82
C LEU A 127 12.94 -9.06 12.29
N GLN A 128 11.62 -8.98 12.10
CA GLN A 128 10.83 -7.81 12.51
C GLN A 128 10.90 -7.54 14.02
N LYS A 129 10.87 -8.57 14.86
CA LYS A 129 11.06 -8.43 16.32
C LYS A 129 12.44 -7.87 16.68
N SER A 130 13.49 -8.33 16.01
CA SER A 130 14.85 -7.82 16.19
C SER A 130 14.98 -6.36 15.77
N LEU A 131 14.45 -6.01 14.59
CA LEU A 131 14.48 -4.63 14.08
C LEU A 131 13.62 -3.68 14.91
N SER A 132 12.47 -4.15 15.42
CA SER A 132 11.64 -3.40 16.36
C SER A 132 12.38 -3.11 17.68
N SER A 133 13.12 -4.08 18.21
CA SER A 133 13.94 -3.91 19.41
C SER A 133 15.06 -2.88 19.20
N LEU A 134 15.67 -2.87 18.00
CA LEU A 134 16.63 -1.84 17.60
C LEU A 134 15.96 -0.46 17.51
N ALA A 135 14.81 -0.36 16.84
CA ALA A 135 14.05 0.89 16.73
C ALA A 135 13.64 1.46 18.10
N LYS A 136 13.32 0.59 19.07
CA LYS A 136 13.03 1.01 20.45
C LYS A 136 14.27 1.62 21.11
N LYS A 137 15.44 1.00 20.97
CA LYS A 137 16.71 1.54 21.51
C LYS A 137 17.05 2.89 20.87
N GLU A 138 16.91 3.00 19.55
CA GLU A 138 17.09 4.26 18.79
C GLU A 138 16.16 5.36 19.35
N TYR A 139 14.87 5.06 19.49
CA TYR A 139 13.86 6.00 20.00
C TYR A 139 14.16 6.45 21.43
N GLU A 140 14.48 5.53 22.36
CA GLU A 140 14.80 5.90 23.75
C GLU A 140 16.12 6.70 23.83
N GLN A 141 17.12 6.41 22.99
CA GLN A 141 18.34 7.23 22.90
C GLN A 141 18.05 8.66 22.44
N LEU A 142 17.16 8.82 21.46
CA LEU A 142 16.80 10.12 20.89
C LEU A 142 15.88 10.95 21.78
N LYS A 143 15.14 10.30 22.68
CA LYS A 143 14.17 10.92 23.59
C LYS A 143 14.82 11.68 24.75
N ILE A 144 15.99 11.26 25.23
CA ILE A 144 16.63 11.85 26.41
C ILE A 144 17.10 13.28 26.08
N SER A 145 16.55 14.31 26.73
CA SER A 145 16.86 15.74 26.49
C SER A 145 16.18 16.38 25.25
N GLY A 146 15.19 15.73 24.65
CA GLY A 146 14.37 16.34 23.60
C GLY A 146 13.56 17.51 24.17
N GLY A 147 13.63 18.68 23.53
CA GLY A 147 12.81 19.83 23.90
C GLY A 147 11.31 19.55 23.77
N ASP A 148 10.48 20.51 24.17
CA ASP A 148 9.02 20.39 24.06
C ASP A 148 8.60 20.15 22.59
N ALA A 149 7.96 19.00 22.32
CA ALA A 149 7.49 18.63 20.99
C ALA A 149 6.42 19.58 20.44
N ASN A 150 5.78 20.40 21.28
CA ASN A 150 4.92 21.50 20.81
C ASN A 150 5.68 22.55 19.99
N ASN A 151 7.00 22.64 20.14
CA ASN A 151 7.83 23.60 19.40
C ASN A 151 8.19 23.13 17.98
N HIS A 152 7.78 21.93 17.57
CA HIS A 152 8.07 21.44 16.24
C HIS A 152 7.28 22.20 15.16
N GLU A 153 7.93 22.58 14.06
CA GLU A 153 7.32 23.32 12.93
C GLU A 153 6.06 22.64 12.38
N TYR A 154 6.04 21.31 12.25
CA TYR A 154 4.84 20.57 11.84
C TYR A 154 3.66 20.72 12.81
N ILE A 155 3.92 20.70 14.13
CA ILE A 155 2.88 20.80 15.16
C ILE A 155 2.28 22.21 15.14
N ILE A 156 3.14 23.22 15.07
CA ILE A 156 2.75 24.64 14.97
C ILE A 156 1.98 24.89 13.67
N SER A 157 2.52 24.48 12.52
CA SER A 157 1.89 24.73 11.20
C SER A 157 0.56 24.01 11.03
N LYS A 158 0.38 22.84 11.68
CA LYS A 158 -0.91 22.15 11.71
C LYS A 158 -1.87 22.68 12.77
N ASN A 159 -1.41 23.60 13.64
CA ASN A 159 -2.17 24.15 14.76
C ASN A 159 -2.74 23.06 15.69
N VAL A 160 -1.91 22.06 16.00
CA VAL A 160 -2.23 20.97 16.91
C VAL A 160 -1.29 21.02 18.13
N LYS A 161 -1.53 20.19 19.14
CA LYS A 161 -0.59 20.01 20.26
C LYS A 161 0.12 18.67 20.18
N ALA A 162 1.30 18.59 20.76
CA ALA A 162 2.00 17.33 20.97
C ALA A 162 1.31 16.53 22.08
N ALA A 163 0.88 15.31 21.73
CA ALA A 163 0.30 14.36 22.65
C ALA A 163 1.40 13.50 23.31
N ARG A 164 1.01 12.71 24.31
CA ARG A 164 1.93 11.93 25.14
C ARG A 164 2.85 11.02 24.29
N GLY A 165 4.15 11.18 24.48
CA GLY A 165 5.16 10.33 23.83
C GLY A 165 5.64 10.86 22.47
N LEU A 166 5.13 11.99 21.98
CA LEU A 166 5.82 12.72 20.92
C LEU A 166 7.10 13.32 21.48
N VAL A 167 8.22 13.13 20.77
CA VAL A 167 9.54 13.60 21.20
C VAL A 167 10.26 14.29 20.07
N LEU A 168 11.08 15.29 20.40
CA LEU A 168 12.06 15.84 19.46
C LEU A 168 13.35 15.03 19.57
N ALA A 169 13.88 14.59 18.42
CA ALA A 169 15.19 13.96 18.36
C ALA A 169 16.25 14.89 18.96
N ASN A 170 16.97 14.42 19.98
CA ASN A 170 18.00 15.20 20.68
C ASN A 170 19.31 15.37 19.88
N ALA A 171 19.54 14.53 18.87
CA ALA A 171 20.78 14.43 18.11
C ALA A 171 20.52 13.92 16.68
N ASP A 172 21.51 14.10 15.80
CA ASP A 172 21.53 13.48 14.49
C ASP A 172 21.83 11.98 14.61
N MET A 173 21.17 11.16 13.80
CA MET A 173 21.39 9.71 13.77
C MET A 173 21.29 9.19 12.35
N LYS A 174 22.29 8.40 11.93
CA LYS A 174 22.31 7.73 10.63
C LYS A 174 22.17 6.22 10.83
N ILE A 175 21.01 5.68 10.45
CA ILE A 175 20.68 4.27 10.62
C ILE A 175 20.84 3.54 9.27
N PRO A 176 21.76 2.56 9.14
CA PRO A 176 21.86 1.77 7.92
C PRO A 176 20.68 0.81 7.77
N SER A 177 20.21 0.60 6.54
CA SER A 177 19.24 -0.46 6.27
C SER A 177 19.85 -1.83 6.57
N TYR A 178 19.06 -2.72 7.15
CA TYR A 178 19.42 -4.14 7.32
C TYR A 178 19.80 -4.77 5.97
N TYR A 179 19.14 -4.39 4.89
CA TYR A 179 19.37 -4.96 3.56
C TYR A 179 20.66 -4.48 2.89
N ASN A 180 21.38 -3.51 3.48
CA ASN A 180 22.70 -3.11 2.97
C ASN A 180 23.72 -4.25 3.01
N GLN A 181 23.53 -5.28 3.85
CA GLN A 181 24.38 -6.48 3.88
C GLN A 181 24.36 -7.27 2.57
N PHE A 182 23.32 -7.10 1.75
CA PHE A 182 23.17 -7.75 0.44
C PHE A 182 23.63 -6.85 -0.72
N ARG A 183 24.18 -5.66 -0.42
CA ARG A 183 24.58 -4.66 -1.41
C ARG A 183 26.09 -4.50 -1.41
N VAL A 184 26.70 -4.63 -2.58
CA VAL A 184 28.17 -4.56 -2.74
C VAL A 184 28.64 -3.12 -2.92
N LYS A 185 27.93 -2.32 -3.74
CA LYS A 185 28.33 -0.95 -4.02
C LYS A 185 27.75 0.03 -2.99
N GLU A 186 28.53 1.04 -2.63
CA GLU A 186 28.10 2.08 -1.68
C GLU A 186 26.92 2.91 -2.21
N GLU A 187 26.88 3.18 -3.52
CA GLU A 187 25.79 3.93 -4.18
C GLU A 187 24.43 3.24 -4.04
N ASP A 188 24.42 1.92 -3.89
CA ASP A 188 23.20 1.15 -3.73
C ASP A 188 22.73 1.16 -2.27
N LYS A 189 23.56 1.53 -1.28
CA LYS A 189 23.19 1.44 0.15
C LYS A 189 22.18 2.51 0.55
N SER A 190 21.22 2.11 1.38
CA SER A 190 20.18 3.00 1.90
C SER A 190 20.38 3.29 3.38
N TYR A 191 20.09 4.54 3.77
CA TYR A 191 20.21 5.01 5.14
C TYR A 191 18.97 5.81 5.54
N TYR A 192 18.57 5.66 6.79
CA TYR A 192 17.56 6.48 7.42
C TYR A 192 18.24 7.52 8.31
N ASN A 193 18.16 8.78 7.89
CA ASN A 193 18.82 9.89 8.56
C ASN A 193 17.80 10.65 9.39
N ILE A 194 18.02 10.73 10.69
CA ILE A 194 17.27 11.55 11.65
C ILE A 194 18.12 12.77 11.95
N ARG A 195 17.52 13.96 11.96
CA ARG A 195 18.18 15.19 12.40
C ARG A 195 17.72 15.57 13.79
N LYS A 196 18.60 16.21 14.55
CA LYS A 196 18.25 16.88 15.78
C LYS A 196 17.07 17.83 15.52
N GLY A 197 16.05 17.73 16.36
CA GLY A 197 14.82 18.49 16.23
C GLY A 197 13.75 17.84 15.35
N ASP A 198 14.02 16.76 14.62
CA ASP A 198 12.95 16.00 13.95
C ASP A 198 11.96 15.45 15.00
N LEU A 199 10.67 15.50 14.70
CA LEU A 199 9.62 14.94 15.55
C LEU A 199 9.53 13.42 15.36
N LEU A 200 9.51 12.67 16.44
CA LEU A 200 9.30 11.22 16.45
C LEU A 200 7.97 10.88 17.12
N ILE A 201 7.14 10.11 16.41
CA ILE A 201 5.84 9.61 16.88
C ILE A 201 5.97 8.10 17.07
N PRO A 202 5.89 7.57 18.29
CA PRO A 202 6.00 6.13 18.53
C PRO A 202 4.81 5.37 17.95
N ALA A 203 5.01 4.11 17.59
CA ALA A 203 3.98 3.21 17.10
C ALA A 203 3.97 1.95 17.97
N ILE A 204 2.79 1.57 18.44
CA ILE A 204 2.55 0.40 19.28
C ILE A 204 1.60 -0.59 18.59
N ASN A 205 1.57 -1.84 19.05
CA ASN A 205 0.57 -2.83 18.64
C ASN A 205 -0.62 -2.88 19.63
N LEU A 206 -1.59 -3.77 19.38
CA LEU A 206 -2.75 -3.97 20.25
C LEU A 206 -2.41 -4.59 21.62
N ASP A 207 -1.20 -5.10 21.79
CA ASP A 207 -0.64 -5.57 23.07
C ASP A 207 0.09 -4.46 23.84
N LEU A 208 0.00 -3.22 23.34
CA LEU A 208 0.67 -2.02 23.90
C LEU A 208 2.20 -2.12 23.87
N GLU A 209 2.75 -2.98 23.04
CA GLU A 209 4.19 -3.11 22.85
C GLU A 209 4.66 -2.11 21.79
N PHE A 210 5.81 -1.50 22.03
CA PHE A 210 6.48 -0.66 21.04
C PHE A 210 6.87 -1.50 19.82
N VAL A 211 6.48 -1.03 18.63
CA VAL A 211 6.83 -1.65 17.35
C VAL A 211 7.88 -0.83 16.63
N THR A 212 7.61 0.46 16.41
CA THR A 212 8.47 1.35 15.60
C THR A 212 8.14 2.81 15.88
N TYR A 213 8.57 3.74 15.04
CA TYR A 213 8.20 5.15 15.08
C TYR A 213 8.12 5.76 13.68
N GLN A 214 7.33 6.81 13.55
CA GLN A 214 7.31 7.71 12.39
C GLN A 214 8.14 8.95 12.71
N ARG A 215 8.97 9.38 11.77
CA ARG A 215 9.68 10.66 11.82
C ARG A 215 8.96 11.69 10.97
N ILE A 216 8.85 12.91 11.48
CA ILE A 216 8.40 14.08 10.74
C ILE A 216 9.53 15.12 10.78
N THR A 217 9.99 15.56 9.61
CA THR A 217 11.02 16.60 9.52
C THR A 217 10.43 17.98 9.82
N ALA A 218 11.28 18.97 10.08
CA ALA A 218 10.88 20.38 10.19
C ALA A 218 9.92 20.81 9.06
N SER A 219 10.26 20.49 7.80
CA SER A 219 9.40 20.78 6.62
C SER A 219 8.10 19.95 6.52
N GLY A 220 7.72 19.19 7.55
CA GLY A 220 6.50 18.39 7.60
C GLY A 220 6.52 17.07 6.79
N ARG A 221 7.66 16.68 6.21
CA ARG A 221 7.77 15.40 5.48
C ARG A 221 7.81 14.24 6.45
N LYS A 222 6.96 13.24 6.22
CA LYS A 222 6.78 12.08 7.08
C LYS A 222 7.51 10.88 6.51
N PHE A 223 8.20 10.13 7.37
CA PHE A 223 8.95 8.94 7.00
C PHE A 223 8.75 7.86 8.06
N GLN A 224 8.30 6.68 7.67
CA GLN A 224 8.35 5.50 8.54
C GLN A 224 9.81 5.11 8.76
N ARG A 225 10.15 4.57 9.94
CA ARG A 225 11.45 3.92 10.15
C ARG A 225 11.59 2.79 9.13
N ILE A 226 12.63 2.85 8.29
CA ILE A 226 12.89 1.85 7.24
C ILE A 226 13.01 0.43 7.81
N ASP A 227 12.78 -0.61 7.01
CA ASP A 227 12.90 -2.03 7.35
C ASP A 227 11.98 -2.58 8.48
N VAL A 228 11.36 -1.71 9.29
CA VAL A 228 10.38 -2.11 10.32
C VAL A 228 8.99 -1.81 9.81
N SER A 229 8.15 -2.84 9.76
CA SER A 229 6.77 -2.70 9.32
C SER A 229 5.95 -1.88 10.31
N THR A 230 5.16 -0.94 9.81
CA THR A 230 4.10 -0.26 10.57
C THR A 230 2.76 -1.01 10.48
N VAL A 231 2.69 -2.11 9.73
CA VAL A 231 1.46 -2.90 9.57
C VAL A 231 1.00 -3.46 10.91
N GLY A 232 -0.24 -3.15 11.30
CA GLY A 232 -0.80 -3.50 12.62
C GLY A 232 -0.28 -2.64 13.78
N ALA A 233 0.58 -1.66 13.51
CA ALA A 233 1.05 -0.69 14.49
C ALA A 233 0.33 0.66 14.33
N PHE A 234 0.15 1.39 15.43
CA PHE A 234 -0.54 2.68 15.46
C PHE A 234 0.01 3.58 16.57
N TYR A 235 -0.29 4.87 16.48
CA TYR A 235 -0.17 5.78 17.61
C TYR A 235 -1.54 6.04 18.23
N CYS A 236 -1.65 5.95 19.56
CA CYS A 236 -2.91 6.12 20.30
C CYS A 236 -3.04 7.56 20.83
N LEU A 237 -4.10 8.24 20.42
CA LEU A 237 -4.58 9.46 21.05
C LEU A 237 -5.74 9.13 22.00
N GLY A 238 -5.70 9.72 23.19
CA GLY A 238 -6.53 9.30 24.31
C GLY A 238 -6.00 8.02 24.97
N GLU A 239 -6.82 7.42 25.82
CA GLU A 239 -6.46 6.23 26.56
C GLU A 239 -7.30 5.02 26.13
N TRP A 240 -6.64 4.07 25.49
CA TRP A 240 -7.22 2.79 25.11
C TRP A 240 -7.28 1.85 26.32
N ARG A 241 -8.49 1.37 26.64
CA ARG A 241 -8.76 0.42 27.73
C ARG A 241 -9.79 -0.61 27.26
N THR A 242 -9.93 -1.72 27.98
CA THR A 242 -10.98 -2.72 27.71
C THR A 242 -12.41 -2.16 27.84
N SER A 243 -12.59 -1.05 28.54
CA SER A 243 -13.87 -0.34 28.65
C SER A 243 -14.15 0.60 27.47
N THR A 244 -13.19 0.85 26.58
CA THR A 244 -13.35 1.74 25.43
C THR A 244 -14.46 1.21 24.52
N LYS A 245 -15.51 2.02 24.31
CA LYS A 245 -16.66 1.61 23.49
C LYS A 245 -16.50 1.90 22.01
N ARG A 246 -15.63 2.85 21.68
CA ARG A 246 -15.44 3.32 20.31
C ARG A 246 -13.99 3.70 20.04
N ILE A 247 -13.48 3.31 18.87
CA ILE A 247 -12.19 3.76 18.34
C ILE A 247 -12.40 4.39 16.97
N TYR A 248 -11.73 5.51 16.74
CA TYR A 248 -11.62 6.13 15.43
C TYR A 248 -10.26 5.77 14.80
N LEU A 249 -10.25 5.30 13.55
CA LEU A 249 -9.03 5.00 12.81
C LEU A 249 -8.77 6.10 11.77
N CYS A 250 -7.59 6.71 11.77
CA CYS A 250 -7.22 7.73 10.78
C CYS A 250 -5.77 7.56 10.30
N GLU A 251 -5.42 8.15 9.16
CA GLU A 251 -4.06 8.03 8.61
C GLU A 251 -3.02 8.84 9.39
N GLY A 252 -3.27 10.14 9.60
CA GLY A 252 -2.26 11.10 10.03
C GLY A 252 -2.46 11.65 11.44
N TYR A 253 -1.36 12.04 12.10
CA TYR A 253 -1.39 12.60 13.45
C TYR A 253 -2.27 13.84 13.61
N ALA A 254 -2.16 14.83 12.71
CA ALA A 254 -2.91 16.08 12.83
C ALA A 254 -4.43 15.86 12.69
N THR A 255 -4.81 15.03 11.72
CA THR A 255 -6.17 14.50 11.56
C THR A 255 -6.66 13.82 12.84
N GLY A 256 -5.86 12.89 13.37
CA GLY A 256 -6.21 12.17 14.59
C GLY A 256 -6.36 13.09 15.80
N TYR A 257 -5.47 14.08 15.94
CA TYR A 257 -5.52 15.06 17.02
C TYR A 257 -6.80 15.89 16.97
N SER A 258 -7.20 16.33 15.77
CA SER A 258 -8.45 17.08 15.56
C SER A 258 -9.68 16.24 15.91
N LEU A 259 -9.72 14.98 15.47
CA LEU A 259 -10.78 14.03 15.82
C LEU A 259 -10.84 13.76 17.32
N HIS A 260 -9.69 13.53 17.97
CA HIS A 260 -9.61 13.31 19.41
C HIS A 260 -10.11 14.55 20.17
N SER A 261 -9.67 15.75 19.77
CA SER A 261 -10.06 17.01 20.41
C SER A 261 -11.56 17.28 20.29
N ALA A 262 -12.17 16.97 19.14
CA ALA A 262 -13.60 17.15 18.94
C ALA A 262 -14.44 16.10 19.67
N THR A 263 -14.06 14.83 19.59
CA THR A 263 -14.89 13.71 20.09
C THR A 263 -14.61 13.35 21.54
N ASN A 264 -13.44 13.73 22.07
CA ASN A 264 -12.84 13.18 23.29
C ASN A 264 -12.71 11.64 23.27
N GLY A 265 -12.77 11.02 22.08
CA GLY A 265 -12.72 9.57 21.87
C GLY A 265 -11.31 9.04 21.64
N VAL A 266 -11.14 7.72 21.72
CA VAL A 266 -9.84 7.07 21.41
C VAL A 266 -9.62 7.06 19.90
N VAL A 267 -8.45 7.53 19.46
CA VAL A 267 -8.10 7.58 18.03
C VAL A 267 -6.79 6.83 17.79
N PHE A 268 -6.80 5.90 16.83
CA PHE A 268 -5.58 5.26 16.35
C PHE A 268 -5.13 5.92 15.05
N VAL A 269 -3.93 6.47 15.09
CA VAL A 269 -3.23 7.00 13.92
C VAL A 269 -2.47 5.83 13.27
N CYS A 270 -2.94 5.40 12.10
CA CYS A 270 -2.50 4.20 11.40
C CYS A 270 -1.28 4.42 10.50
N PHE A 271 -0.85 5.66 10.31
CA PHE A 271 0.30 6.10 9.51
C PHE A 271 0.23 5.87 8.00
N ASP A 272 -0.67 4.99 7.55
CA ASP A 272 -0.95 4.65 6.15
C ASP A 272 -2.43 4.25 6.03
N VAL A 273 -3.08 4.69 4.95
CA VAL A 273 -4.47 4.35 4.66
C VAL A 273 -4.68 2.84 4.53
N ALA A 274 -3.70 2.10 3.99
CA ALA A 274 -3.76 0.64 3.85
C ALA A 274 -3.76 -0.07 5.22
N ASN A 275 -3.12 0.53 6.23
CA ASN A 275 -3.02 -0.02 7.57
C ASN A 275 -4.33 0.13 8.37
N ILE A 276 -5.22 1.04 7.96
CA ILE A 276 -6.57 1.17 8.55
C ILE A 276 -7.33 -0.15 8.44
N GLY A 277 -7.31 -0.80 7.27
CA GLY A 277 -7.99 -2.08 7.06
C GLY A 277 -7.43 -3.21 7.92
N VAL A 278 -6.10 -3.23 8.12
CA VAL A 278 -5.42 -4.22 8.96
C VAL A 278 -5.83 -4.06 10.43
N LEU A 279 -5.78 -2.83 10.95
CA LEU A 279 -6.17 -2.55 12.33
C LEU A 279 -7.66 -2.78 12.57
N LEU A 280 -8.51 -2.41 11.61
CA LEU A 280 -9.95 -2.69 11.67
C LEU A 280 -10.23 -4.19 11.77
N MET A 281 -9.58 -5.00 10.93
CA MET A 281 -9.69 -6.46 10.99
C MET A 281 -9.26 -7.01 12.35
N GLN A 282 -8.10 -6.58 12.85
CA GLN A 282 -7.56 -7.05 14.13
C GLN A 282 -8.45 -6.64 15.31
N LEU A 283 -8.96 -5.41 15.31
CA LEU A 283 -9.89 -4.91 16.32
C LEU A 283 -11.21 -5.69 16.29
N LYS A 284 -11.79 -5.93 15.12
CA LYS A 284 -13.02 -6.72 14.99
C LYS A 284 -12.85 -8.17 15.45
N ALA A 285 -11.67 -8.76 15.20
CA ALA A 285 -11.37 -10.12 15.63
C ALA A 285 -11.16 -10.23 17.14
N ARG A 286 -10.44 -9.28 17.75
CA ARG A 286 -10.04 -9.33 19.17
C ARG A 286 -11.03 -8.66 20.13
N TYR A 287 -11.75 -7.65 19.66
CA TYR A 287 -12.67 -6.80 20.44
C TYR A 287 -13.97 -6.52 19.66
N PRO A 288 -14.78 -7.56 19.37
CA PRO A 288 -15.95 -7.45 18.50
C PRO A 288 -17.01 -6.46 18.99
N GLU A 289 -17.09 -6.21 20.30
CA GLU A 289 -18.00 -5.27 20.95
C GLU A 289 -17.63 -3.79 20.73
N ILE A 290 -16.42 -3.52 20.26
CA ILE A 290 -15.93 -2.15 20.10
C ILE A 290 -16.38 -1.61 18.74
N GLU A 291 -17.02 -0.45 18.81
CA GLU A 291 -17.41 0.27 17.61
C GLU A 291 -16.18 0.91 16.97
N VAL A 292 -15.79 0.42 15.80
CA VAL A 292 -14.66 0.97 15.06
C VAL A 292 -15.18 1.87 13.95
N ILE A 293 -14.72 3.12 13.93
CA ILE A 293 -15.09 4.15 12.96
C ILE A 293 -13.90 4.42 12.05
N ILE A 294 -14.12 4.28 10.74
CA ILE A 294 -13.11 4.58 9.72
C ILE A 294 -13.16 6.08 9.43
N CYS A 295 -12.07 6.81 9.66
CA CYS A 295 -11.97 8.24 9.37
C CYS A 295 -11.02 8.47 8.20
N THR A 296 -11.57 8.71 7.02
CA THR A 296 -10.78 8.95 5.81
C THR A 296 -10.69 10.44 5.51
N ASP A 297 -9.64 10.84 4.80
CA ASP A 297 -9.65 12.13 4.12
C ASP A 297 -10.69 12.10 3.00
N ASN A 298 -11.31 13.24 2.69
CA ASN A 298 -12.28 13.34 1.59
C ASN A 298 -11.58 13.34 0.22
N ASP A 299 -10.28 13.62 0.18
CA ASP A 299 -9.46 13.59 -1.04
C ASP A 299 -10.03 14.40 -2.22
N ARG A 300 -10.88 15.40 -1.96
CA ARG A 300 -11.58 16.20 -2.99
C ARG A 300 -10.66 16.88 -4.02
N LYS A 301 -9.37 17.01 -3.71
CA LYS A 301 -8.33 17.56 -4.58
C LYS A 301 -7.49 16.51 -5.30
N LYS A 302 -7.52 15.25 -4.84
CA LYS A 302 -6.73 14.17 -5.43
C LYS A 302 -7.56 13.48 -6.50
N THR A 303 -7.02 13.40 -7.71
CA THR A 303 -7.64 12.67 -8.82
C THR A 303 -7.87 11.19 -8.48
N THR A 304 -7.00 10.63 -7.62
CA THR A 304 -7.02 9.20 -7.25
C THR A 304 -8.05 8.84 -6.17
N LYS A 305 -8.53 9.80 -5.37
CA LYS A 305 -9.54 9.61 -4.30
C LYS A 305 -9.30 8.38 -3.40
N VAL A 306 -8.03 8.06 -3.13
CA VAL A 306 -7.62 6.80 -2.48
C VAL A 306 -8.28 6.62 -1.12
N GLY A 307 -8.35 7.68 -0.32
CA GLY A 307 -8.99 7.69 0.99
C GLY A 307 -10.45 7.23 0.93
N LEU A 308 -11.24 7.80 0.02
CA LEU A 308 -12.65 7.40 -0.16
C LEU A 308 -12.78 5.94 -0.60
N TYR A 309 -12.00 5.50 -1.59
CA TYR A 309 -12.06 4.10 -2.04
C TYR A 309 -11.71 3.13 -0.90
N LYS A 310 -10.67 3.41 -0.11
CA LYS A 310 -10.32 2.61 1.07
C LYS A 310 -11.39 2.67 2.16
N GLY A 311 -12.01 3.82 2.36
CA GLY A 311 -13.16 3.97 3.26
C GLY A 311 -14.33 3.07 2.86
N PHE A 312 -14.71 3.09 1.57
CA PHE A 312 -15.77 2.23 1.03
C PHE A 312 -15.41 0.76 1.17
N GLU A 313 -14.18 0.40 0.82
CA GLU A 313 -13.64 -0.95 0.89
C GLU A 313 -13.75 -1.54 2.30
N TYR A 314 -13.19 -0.85 3.28
CA TYR A 314 -13.14 -1.33 4.66
C TYR A 314 -14.51 -1.27 5.34
N SER A 315 -15.32 -0.26 5.01
CA SER A 315 -16.70 -0.20 5.47
C SER A 315 -17.52 -1.36 4.96
N TYR A 316 -17.38 -1.68 3.67
CA TYR A 316 -18.11 -2.78 3.03
C TYR A 316 -17.76 -4.12 3.69
N LEU A 317 -16.47 -4.41 3.89
CA LEU A 317 -16.04 -5.66 4.51
C LEU A 317 -16.50 -5.85 5.95
N TYR A 318 -16.27 -4.84 6.77
CA TYR A 318 -16.34 -5.00 8.23
C TYR A 318 -17.61 -4.39 8.81
N ASN A 319 -18.53 -3.94 7.94
CA ASN A 319 -19.77 -3.25 8.31
C ASN A 319 -19.51 -2.11 9.31
N ALA A 320 -18.45 -1.34 9.05
CA ALA A 320 -18.00 -0.26 9.91
C ALA A 320 -18.37 1.10 9.30
N PRO A 321 -18.86 2.07 10.10
CA PRO A 321 -19.08 3.42 9.60
C PRO A 321 -17.79 4.02 9.04
N PHE A 322 -17.87 4.61 7.85
CA PHE A 322 -16.82 5.48 7.33
C PHE A 322 -17.29 6.93 7.38
N ILE A 323 -16.44 7.81 7.89
CA ILE A 323 -16.70 9.24 8.01
C ILE A 323 -15.57 10.03 7.37
N PHE A 324 -15.89 11.21 6.87
CA PHE A 324 -14.96 12.11 6.20
C PHE A 324 -15.34 13.58 6.45
N PRO A 325 -14.41 14.54 6.31
CA PRO A 325 -14.72 15.95 6.52
C PRO A 325 -15.61 16.47 5.38
N VAL A 326 -16.67 17.18 5.74
CA VAL A 326 -17.60 17.80 4.79
C VAL A 326 -17.52 19.31 4.94
N PHE A 327 -17.13 19.97 3.86
CA PHE A 327 -17.04 21.42 3.80
C PHE A 327 -18.26 22.01 3.06
N PRO A 328 -18.76 23.18 3.48
CA PRO A 328 -19.73 23.95 2.69
C PRO A 328 -19.17 24.33 1.32
N GLU A 329 -20.06 24.62 0.38
CA GLU A 329 -19.67 25.22 -0.89
C GLU A 329 -19.15 26.65 -0.68
N GLY A 330 -18.16 27.04 -1.48
CA GLY A 330 -17.60 28.39 -1.47
C GLY A 330 -16.08 28.42 -1.52
N ASP A 331 -15.55 29.52 -2.04
CA ASP A 331 -14.11 29.74 -2.25
C ASP A 331 -13.29 29.66 -0.96
N LYS A 332 -13.90 30.01 0.18
CA LYS A 332 -13.28 29.92 1.50
C LYS A 332 -12.73 28.52 1.79
N TYR A 333 -13.46 27.49 1.38
CA TYR A 333 -13.13 26.10 1.68
C TYR A 333 -12.51 25.37 0.49
N LYS A 334 -12.24 26.05 -0.63
CA LYS A 334 -11.73 25.39 -1.84
C LYS A 334 -10.44 24.62 -1.57
N ASP A 335 -9.67 25.10 -0.57
CA ASP A 335 -8.37 24.56 -0.26
C ASP A 335 -8.32 23.48 0.83
N ASP A 336 -9.44 23.26 1.52
CA ASP A 336 -9.52 22.37 2.68
C ASP A 336 -9.96 20.96 2.28
N SER A 337 -9.35 19.95 2.90
CA SER A 337 -9.60 18.55 2.51
C SER A 337 -9.59 17.53 3.64
N ASP A 338 -8.96 17.85 4.78
CA ASP A 338 -8.83 16.94 5.92
C ASP A 338 -9.56 17.47 7.18
N TRP A 339 -9.63 16.64 8.23
CA TRP A 339 -10.28 17.04 9.49
C TRP A 339 -9.55 18.18 10.21
N ASN A 340 -8.24 18.31 9.97
CA ASN A 340 -7.42 19.38 10.55
C ASN A 340 -7.71 20.73 9.89
N ASP A 341 -8.02 20.73 8.59
CA ASP A 341 -8.51 21.91 7.89
C ASP A 341 -9.90 22.32 8.40
N MET A 342 -10.79 21.34 8.64
CA MET A 342 -12.10 21.59 9.24
C MET A 342 -11.97 22.25 10.64
N ALA A 343 -11.00 21.82 11.45
CA ALA A 343 -10.74 22.42 12.76
C ALA A 343 -10.29 23.90 12.72
N LYS A 344 -9.92 24.44 11.55
CA LYS A 344 -9.63 25.89 11.37
C LYS A 344 -10.90 26.73 11.24
N HIS A 345 -12.03 26.12 10.91
CA HIS A 345 -13.24 26.82 10.50
C HIS A 345 -14.47 26.48 11.31
N PHE A 346 -14.45 25.36 12.02
CA PHE A 346 -15.57 24.82 12.79
C PHE A 346 -15.19 24.68 14.26
N SER A 347 -16.16 24.84 15.15
CA SER A 347 -15.97 24.53 16.57
C SER A 347 -15.77 23.02 16.76
N LEU A 348 -15.20 22.63 17.90
CA LEU A 348 -15.03 21.23 18.25
C LEU A 348 -16.40 20.53 18.40
N GLU A 349 -17.39 21.26 18.91
CA GLU A 349 -18.78 20.83 19.05
C GLU A 349 -19.42 20.53 17.68
N ASP A 350 -19.21 21.41 16.69
CA ASP A 350 -19.71 21.20 15.33
C ASP A 350 -19.08 19.96 14.70
N ILE A 351 -17.75 19.81 14.80
CA ILE A 351 -17.04 18.65 14.25
C ILE A 351 -17.55 17.36 14.89
N LYS A 352 -17.73 17.35 16.21
CA LYS A 352 -18.32 16.21 16.93
C LYS A 352 -19.73 15.91 16.42
N ALA A 353 -20.58 16.92 16.28
CA ALA A 353 -21.94 16.75 15.75
C ALA A 353 -21.93 16.19 14.32
N TYR A 354 -21.00 16.62 13.47
CA TYR A 354 -20.82 16.07 12.13
C TYR A 354 -20.39 14.60 12.16
N CYS A 355 -19.45 14.22 13.03
CA CYS A 355 -19.07 12.82 13.22
C CYS A 355 -20.27 11.96 13.63
N GLU A 356 -21.00 12.36 14.69
CA GLU A 356 -22.14 11.58 15.18
C GLU A 356 -23.30 11.51 14.18
N LYS A 357 -23.53 12.59 13.41
CA LYS A 357 -24.54 12.59 12.34
C LYS A 357 -24.20 11.59 11.25
N GLN A 358 -22.95 11.55 10.79
CA GLN A 358 -22.52 10.57 9.78
C GLN A 358 -22.62 9.13 10.31
N ILE A 359 -22.17 8.88 11.55
CA ILE A 359 -22.25 7.56 12.19
C ILE A 359 -23.70 7.11 12.34
N SER A 360 -24.59 7.99 12.81
CA SER A 360 -26.01 7.67 13.00
C SER A 360 -26.72 7.41 11.67
N TYR A 361 -26.40 8.21 10.65
CA TYR A 361 -26.91 7.99 9.29
C TYR A 361 -26.46 6.65 8.73
N PHE A 362 -25.19 6.29 8.90
CA PHE A 362 -24.67 4.99 8.51
C PHE A 362 -25.42 3.84 9.16
N LYS A 363 -25.69 3.93 10.47
CA LYS A 363 -26.45 2.90 11.20
C LYS A 363 -27.89 2.78 10.71
N ALA A 364 -28.53 3.90 10.38
CA ALA A 364 -29.92 3.94 9.96
C ALA A 364 -30.12 3.40 8.53
N VAL A 365 -29.21 3.74 7.61
CA VAL A 365 -29.39 3.48 6.17
C VAL A 365 -28.54 2.31 5.67
N GLY A 366 -27.46 1.99 6.38
CA GLY A 366 -26.55 0.89 6.04
C GLY A 366 -25.46 1.27 5.03
N LYS A 367 -24.43 0.41 4.97
CA LYS A 367 -23.19 0.66 4.23
C LYS A 367 -23.38 0.89 2.73
N ASN A 368 -24.22 0.09 2.07
CA ASN A 368 -24.38 0.13 0.61
C ASN A 368 -24.90 1.51 0.16
N LYS A 369 -25.96 2.01 0.81
CA LYS A 369 -26.54 3.31 0.45
C LYS A 369 -25.62 4.47 0.79
N CYS A 370 -24.88 4.37 1.90
CA CYS A 370 -23.88 5.39 2.25
C CYS A 370 -22.76 5.45 1.21
N ILE A 371 -22.21 4.30 0.79
CA ILE A 371 -21.19 4.23 -0.27
C ILE A 371 -21.74 4.82 -1.57
N GLU A 372 -22.95 4.45 -2.00
CA GLU A 372 -23.59 4.98 -3.20
C GLU A 372 -23.70 6.51 -3.17
N LEU A 373 -24.23 7.08 -2.08
CA LEU A 373 -24.43 8.52 -1.94
C LEU A 373 -23.11 9.29 -1.97
N VAL A 374 -22.09 8.79 -1.28
CA VAL A 374 -20.77 9.45 -1.23
C VAL A 374 -20.04 9.29 -2.57
N ALA A 375 -20.14 8.13 -3.23
CA ALA A 375 -19.59 7.92 -4.56
C ALA A 375 -20.22 8.90 -5.57
N LYS A 376 -21.55 8.99 -5.60
CA LYS A 376 -22.28 9.92 -6.48
C LYS A 376 -21.88 11.37 -6.24
N LYS A 377 -21.86 11.80 -4.97
CA LYS A 377 -21.47 13.19 -4.60
C LYS A 377 -20.05 13.53 -5.04
N ASN A 378 -19.15 12.55 -5.06
CA ASN A 378 -17.76 12.75 -5.43
C ASN A 378 -17.48 12.36 -6.90
N GLY A 379 -18.50 12.14 -7.73
CA GLY A 379 -18.30 11.78 -9.15
C GLY A 379 -17.49 10.50 -9.33
N ILE A 380 -17.69 9.51 -8.46
CA ILE A 380 -17.16 8.15 -8.58
C ILE A 380 -18.27 7.30 -9.21
N SER A 381 -18.02 6.77 -10.41
CA SER A 381 -19.00 5.97 -11.15
C SER A 381 -19.03 4.52 -10.66
N GLY A 382 -20.11 3.79 -11.01
CA GLY A 382 -20.16 2.34 -10.79
C GLY A 382 -18.99 1.60 -11.44
N LYS A 383 -18.55 2.04 -12.63
CA LYS A 383 -17.36 1.49 -13.32
C LYS A 383 -16.07 1.70 -12.54
N ASP A 384 -15.92 2.84 -11.87
CA ASP A 384 -14.74 3.11 -11.06
C ASP A 384 -14.68 2.19 -9.83
N LEU A 385 -15.83 1.97 -9.18
CA LEU A 385 -15.96 1.01 -8.08
C LEU A 385 -15.72 -0.43 -8.56
N ASP A 386 -16.19 -0.78 -9.75
CA ASP A 386 -15.95 -2.08 -10.39
C ASP A 386 -14.46 -2.34 -10.65
N ILE A 387 -13.76 -1.36 -11.23
CA ILE A 387 -12.31 -1.44 -11.47
C ILE A 387 -11.55 -1.55 -10.15
N HIS A 388 -11.94 -0.76 -9.14
CA HIS A 388 -11.33 -0.85 -7.81
C HIS A 388 -11.53 -2.24 -7.19
N ARG A 389 -12.73 -2.81 -7.34
CA ARG A 389 -13.06 -4.18 -6.96
C ARG A 389 -12.20 -5.21 -7.69
N MET A 390 -12.05 -5.11 -9.01
CA MET A 390 -11.33 -6.10 -9.82
C MET A 390 -9.83 -6.21 -9.46
N ASN A 391 -9.23 -5.13 -8.97
CA ASN A 391 -7.82 -5.11 -8.55
C ASN A 391 -7.58 -5.74 -7.17
N ASN A 392 -8.64 -6.07 -6.41
CA ASN A 392 -8.52 -6.67 -5.08
C ASN A 392 -9.39 -7.94 -4.94
N LYS A 393 -8.83 -9.09 -5.36
CA LYS A 393 -9.51 -10.39 -5.50
C LYS A 393 -10.12 -11.00 -4.23
N LEU A 394 -9.92 -10.42 -3.04
CA LEU A 394 -10.39 -11.02 -1.77
C LEU A 394 -11.61 -10.33 -1.14
N LEU A 395 -12.18 -9.30 -1.77
CA LEU A 395 -12.81 -8.25 -0.97
C LEU A 395 -14.22 -7.79 -1.41
N PHE A 396 -14.67 -8.14 -2.61
CA PHE A 396 -15.94 -7.66 -3.16
C PHE A 396 -16.72 -8.70 -3.98
N ASN A 397 -16.75 -9.95 -3.52
CA ASN A 397 -17.54 -10.99 -4.20
C ASN A 397 -19.06 -10.82 -4.02
N THR A 398 -19.52 -9.88 -3.18
CA THR A 398 -20.93 -9.81 -2.75
C THR A 398 -21.61 -8.45 -2.96
N MET A 399 -20.91 -7.43 -3.46
CA MET A 399 -21.53 -6.11 -3.61
C MET A 399 -22.36 -6.08 -4.89
N ASP A 400 -23.67 -5.99 -4.75
CA ASP A 400 -24.55 -5.60 -5.84
C ASP A 400 -24.15 -4.18 -6.26
N LEU A 401 -23.99 -3.94 -7.56
CA LEU A 401 -23.61 -2.66 -8.15
C LEU A 401 -24.66 -2.18 -9.17
N SER A 402 -25.77 -2.91 -9.28
CA SER A 402 -26.89 -2.60 -10.17
C SER A 402 -27.59 -1.28 -9.85
N PHE A 403 -27.32 -0.67 -8.69
CA PHE A 403 -27.86 0.62 -8.29
C PHE A 403 -27.09 1.85 -8.82
N LEU A 404 -26.03 1.67 -9.62
CA LEU A 404 -25.22 2.76 -10.21
C LEU A 404 -25.29 2.84 -11.74
N THR A 405 -26.30 2.22 -12.37
CA THR A 405 -26.51 2.20 -13.83
C THR A 405 -27.40 3.32 -14.38
N VAL A 406 -27.56 4.44 -13.68
CA VAL A 406 -28.22 5.65 -14.23
C VAL A 406 -27.30 6.85 -14.20
#